data_AF-A0A6I9MVL1-F1
#
_entry.id   AF-A0A6I9MVL1-F1
#
_cell.length_a   1.000
_cell.length_b   1.000
_cell.length_c   1.000
_cell.angle_alpha   90.00
_cell.angle_beta   90.00
_cell.angle_gamma   90.00
#
_symmetry.space_group_name_H-M   'P 1'
#
loop_
_entity.id
_entity.type
_entity.pdbx_description
1 polymer ?
#
loop_
_entity_poly.entity_id
_entity_poly.type
_entity_poly.pdbx_seq_one_letter_code
_entity_poly.pdbx_strand_id
1 'polypeptide(L)'
;MSLYQEEKRGSPEGLWFVPAAAYTGLMRSLREGADPIVHHMAAKAIENIASAVSGSSHQLATTEIGSALWYLFTHSTVEAVRVTAISALSRLTRVLPAVFLAVIDTCGPAAILEGVGGAGARVQQHLLTAMATALLTSPIQTHRVTQSTDLVLKVLRCLESPSTVTRAKALLLLLLLIQDNTHTLLFCCQHRLVLHLERDLRKATPLRENPIQSGYLTQCLDLLIVYLGSTASLILEEVLCALRGVIGRRHPTTAQSKKLKPTLPSMSVVLELLSSQVFRCQIVTEEFITQTGLLLNYIASIESNETNLASSLGVAVCEELIRTSLSIVEVLSQHHALITPHHSAVVVDAILPPLTTLAFSRNVEWSVFVLRVLSELSLVLLVQGRDGTEGEEETEKKQKGTEERGNHAGSSYNQFFALVTKSLLPRYETLLRAAEPIPLYALKLLVSMTEHSTHICSFIKHSRILPAAFQLIMANSSNVTSGNVQSAVALLCNLSGHTVLDLEPLYQQGLIEVVVSTFPEAALIHLDVEGNAERKVSHHVLPALLELLHNILKQLSAVVRSALQ
;
A
#
# COMPACT_ATOMS: atom_id res chain seq x y z
N MET A 1 -19.45 -71.37 -31.70
CA MET A 1 -18.81 -70.33 -32.54
C MET A 1 -19.91 -69.39 -32.99
N SER A 2 -19.63 -68.08 -32.92
CA SER A 2 -20.51 -66.91 -33.10
C SER A 2 -21.49 -66.61 -31.95
N LEU A 3 -21.56 -65.32 -31.59
CA LEU A 3 -22.52 -64.63 -30.71
C LEU A 3 -22.19 -64.34 -29.22
N TYR A 4 -21.04 -64.72 -28.65
CA TYR A 4 -20.64 -64.26 -27.30
C TYR A 4 -19.53 -63.20 -27.26
N GLN A 5 -19.07 -62.72 -28.41
CA GLN A 5 -17.93 -61.80 -28.53
C GLN A 5 -18.32 -60.35 -28.91
N GLU A 6 -19.59 -60.06 -29.16
CA GLU A 6 -20.03 -58.73 -29.63
C GLU A 6 -20.70 -57.84 -28.57
N GLU A 7 -21.11 -58.38 -27.41
CA GLU A 7 -21.83 -57.60 -26.39
C GLU A 7 -20.94 -56.85 -25.37
N LYS A 8 -19.61 -56.94 -25.46
CA LYS A 8 -18.68 -56.13 -24.63
C LYS A 8 -18.08 -54.92 -25.36
N ARG A 9 -18.62 -54.53 -26.52
CA ARG A 9 -18.22 -53.31 -27.25
C ARG A 9 -19.03 -52.05 -26.88
N GLY A 10 -19.86 -52.14 -25.83
CA GLY A 10 -20.82 -51.10 -25.44
C GLY A 10 -20.36 -50.14 -24.34
N SER A 11 -19.11 -50.16 -23.88
CA SER A 11 -18.57 -49.06 -23.07
C SER A 11 -17.63 -48.20 -23.92
N PRO A 12 -17.70 -46.86 -23.84
CA PRO A 12 -16.77 -45.97 -24.56
C PRO A 12 -15.29 -46.21 -24.20
N GLU A 13 -15.04 -46.94 -23.11
CA GLU A 13 -13.72 -47.36 -22.64
C GLU A 13 -13.14 -48.56 -23.44
N GLY A 14 -13.99 -49.41 -24.03
CA GLY A 14 -13.55 -50.61 -24.77
C GLY A 14 -13.04 -50.35 -26.20
N LEU A 15 -13.38 -49.20 -26.79
CA LEU A 15 -13.02 -48.83 -28.17
C LEU A 15 -11.64 -48.16 -28.28
N TRP A 16 -11.04 -47.75 -27.17
CA TRP A 16 -9.71 -47.12 -27.09
C TRP A 16 -8.71 -47.97 -26.31
N PHE A 17 -8.76 -49.30 -26.47
CA PHE A 17 -7.74 -50.18 -25.91
C PHE A 17 -6.42 -50.01 -26.68
N VAL A 18 -5.42 -49.42 -26.04
CA VAL A 18 -4.05 -49.29 -26.58
C VAL A 18 -3.21 -50.47 -26.08
N PRO A 19 -2.69 -51.34 -26.97
CA PRO A 19 -1.88 -52.49 -26.54
C PRO A 19 -0.56 -52.08 -25.89
N ALA A 20 -0.06 -52.87 -24.93
CA ALA A 20 1.25 -52.67 -24.29
C ALA A 20 2.40 -52.48 -25.29
N ALA A 21 2.38 -53.24 -26.40
CA ALA A 21 3.38 -53.13 -27.47
C ALA A 21 3.40 -51.75 -28.16
N ALA A 22 2.26 -51.05 -28.23
CA ALA A 22 2.20 -49.70 -28.77
C ALA A 22 2.89 -48.69 -27.86
N TYR A 23 2.75 -48.83 -26.53
CA TYR A 23 3.47 -48.02 -25.55
C TYR A 23 4.99 -48.28 -25.60
N THR A 24 5.41 -49.53 -25.72
CA THR A 24 6.83 -49.88 -25.91
C THR A 24 7.37 -49.32 -27.23
N GLY A 25 6.57 -49.37 -28.30
CA GLY A 25 6.89 -48.77 -29.60
C GLY A 25 7.11 -47.27 -29.51
N LEU A 26 6.17 -46.54 -28.88
CA LEU A 26 6.29 -45.10 -28.63
C LEU A 26 7.55 -44.76 -27.83
N MET A 27 7.82 -45.51 -26.76
CA MET A 27 9.02 -45.32 -25.95
C MET A 27 10.31 -45.50 -26.74
N ARG A 28 10.37 -46.51 -27.61
CA ARG A 28 11.52 -46.72 -28.50
C ARG A 28 11.67 -45.57 -29.50
N SER A 29 10.56 -45.06 -30.02
CA SER A 29 10.54 -43.93 -30.96
C SER A 29 10.96 -42.61 -30.34
N LEU A 30 10.93 -42.45 -29.00
CA LEU A 30 11.44 -41.27 -28.30
C LEU A 30 12.94 -41.32 -27.99
N ARG A 31 13.60 -42.48 -28.16
CA ARG A 31 15.02 -42.64 -27.82
C ARG A 31 15.94 -41.85 -28.76
N GLU A 32 17.15 -41.63 -28.28
CA GLU A 32 18.24 -41.02 -29.04
C GLU A 32 18.51 -41.81 -30.34
N GLY A 33 18.76 -41.11 -31.44
CA GLY A 33 19.12 -41.70 -32.74
C GLY A 33 17.96 -41.95 -33.72
N ALA A 34 16.70 -41.70 -33.35
CA ALA A 34 15.60 -41.70 -34.32
C ALA A 34 15.53 -40.38 -35.13
N ASP A 35 14.90 -40.44 -36.31
CA ASP A 35 14.67 -39.28 -37.18
C ASP A 35 13.76 -38.24 -36.48
N PRO A 36 14.06 -36.92 -36.55
CA PRO A 36 13.19 -35.85 -36.08
C PRO A 36 11.71 -35.99 -36.45
N ILE A 37 11.37 -36.55 -37.61
CA ILE A 37 9.97 -36.80 -38.00
C ILE A 37 9.34 -37.85 -37.09
N VAL A 38 10.06 -38.95 -36.80
CA VAL A 38 9.62 -40.01 -35.89
C VAL A 38 9.49 -39.47 -34.47
N HIS A 39 10.43 -38.65 -34.01
CA HIS A 39 10.34 -37.97 -32.71
C HIS A 39 9.10 -37.07 -32.62
N HIS A 40 8.82 -36.29 -33.67
CA HIS A 40 7.64 -35.43 -33.72
C HIS A 40 6.35 -36.24 -33.65
N MET A 41 6.23 -37.31 -34.46
CA MET A 41 5.05 -38.17 -34.50
C MET A 41 4.82 -38.91 -33.17
N ALA A 42 5.89 -39.39 -32.54
CA ALA A 42 5.80 -40.05 -31.23
C ALA A 42 5.37 -39.07 -30.13
N ALA A 43 6.01 -37.90 -30.05
CA ALA A 43 5.62 -36.85 -29.11
C ALA A 43 4.16 -36.40 -29.34
N LYS A 44 3.74 -36.28 -30.60
CA LYS A 44 2.37 -35.89 -30.97
C LYS A 44 1.33 -36.93 -30.57
N ALA A 45 1.65 -38.21 -30.75
CA ALA A 45 0.78 -39.30 -30.30
C ALA A 45 0.57 -39.24 -28.78
N ILE A 46 1.65 -39.06 -28.01
CA ILE A 46 1.59 -38.91 -26.55
C ILE A 46 0.80 -37.65 -26.16
N GLU A 47 1.05 -36.53 -26.83
CA GLU A 47 0.33 -35.27 -26.62
C GLU A 47 -1.20 -35.45 -26.76
N ASN A 48 -1.62 -36.16 -27.80
CA ASN A 48 -3.03 -36.42 -28.09
C ASN A 48 -3.65 -37.39 -27.07
N ILE A 49 -2.96 -38.49 -26.73
CA ILE A 49 -3.45 -39.45 -25.73
C ILE A 49 -3.57 -38.80 -24.36
N ALA A 50 -2.61 -37.98 -23.94
CA ALA A 50 -2.63 -37.24 -22.68
C ALA A 50 -3.69 -36.12 -22.61
N SER A 51 -4.36 -35.83 -23.74
CA SER A 51 -5.44 -34.84 -23.80
C SER A 51 -6.82 -35.44 -23.74
N ALA A 52 -6.94 -36.73 -24.04
CA ALA A 52 -8.19 -37.44 -23.90
C ALA A 52 -8.52 -37.60 -22.40
N VAL A 53 -9.80 -37.46 -22.05
CA VAL A 53 -10.33 -37.60 -20.68
C VAL A 53 -10.32 -39.07 -20.20
N SER A 54 -9.82 -40.00 -21.02
CA SER A 54 -9.83 -41.44 -20.74
C SER A 54 -8.67 -41.88 -19.83
N GLY A 55 -8.94 -42.86 -18.95
CA GLY A 55 -7.97 -43.45 -18.02
C GLY A 55 -6.75 -44.15 -18.67
N SER A 56 -6.72 -44.27 -20.01
CA SER A 56 -5.61 -44.80 -20.81
C SER A 56 -4.35 -43.92 -20.79
N SER A 57 -4.45 -42.68 -20.35
CA SER A 57 -3.31 -41.75 -20.23
C SER A 57 -2.38 -42.07 -19.05
N HIS A 58 -2.86 -42.77 -18.01
CA HIS A 58 -2.05 -43.14 -16.84
C HIS A 58 -0.88 -44.07 -17.18
N GLN A 59 -1.04 -44.96 -18.17
CA GLN A 59 0.04 -45.90 -18.56
C GLN A 59 1.21 -45.20 -19.28
N LEU A 60 0.99 -44.01 -19.84
CA LEU A 60 2.03 -43.17 -20.45
C LEU A 60 2.65 -42.17 -19.47
N ALA A 61 2.06 -42.00 -18.29
CA ALA A 61 2.55 -41.04 -17.32
C ALA A 61 3.68 -41.65 -16.48
N THR A 62 4.74 -42.11 -17.14
CA THR A 62 5.94 -42.66 -16.48
C THR A 62 7.09 -41.65 -16.48
N THR A 63 8.00 -41.78 -15.52
CA THR A 63 9.15 -40.88 -15.38
C THR A 63 10.12 -41.01 -16.56
N GLU A 64 10.22 -42.18 -17.19
CA GLU A 64 11.06 -42.41 -18.38
C GLU A 64 10.50 -41.71 -19.62
N ILE A 65 9.17 -41.67 -19.77
CA ILE A 65 8.53 -40.88 -20.83
C ILE A 65 8.78 -39.39 -20.58
N GLY A 66 8.66 -38.95 -19.32
CA GLY A 66 8.95 -37.58 -18.93
C GLY A 66 10.37 -37.13 -19.28
N SER A 67 11.38 -37.95 -18.93
CA SER A 67 12.78 -37.65 -19.20
C SER A 67 13.09 -37.67 -20.71
N ALA A 68 12.51 -38.60 -21.47
CA ALA A 68 12.67 -38.65 -22.91
C ALA A 68 12.07 -37.43 -23.63
N LEU A 69 10.89 -36.96 -23.21
CA LEU A 69 10.29 -35.73 -23.74
C LEU A 69 11.11 -34.49 -23.39
N TRP A 70 11.66 -34.43 -22.16
CA TRP A 70 12.57 -33.35 -21.75
C TRP A 70 13.87 -33.36 -22.58
N TYR A 71 14.41 -34.54 -22.87
CA TYR A 71 15.58 -34.70 -23.72
C TYR A 71 15.32 -34.15 -25.13
N LEU A 72 14.19 -34.53 -25.76
CA LEU A 72 13.82 -34.01 -27.08
C LEU A 72 13.69 -32.48 -27.10
N PHE A 73 13.17 -31.88 -26.03
CA PHE A 73 13.09 -30.42 -25.91
C PHE A 73 14.45 -29.73 -25.89
N THR A 74 15.39 -30.30 -25.13
CA THR A 74 16.70 -29.70 -24.87
C THR A 74 17.72 -29.97 -25.98
N HIS A 75 17.60 -31.10 -26.69
CA HIS A 75 18.60 -31.57 -27.64
C HIS A 75 18.15 -31.55 -29.11
N SER A 76 16.85 -31.45 -29.39
CA SER A 76 16.38 -31.32 -30.78
C SER A 76 16.64 -29.91 -31.30
N THR A 77 17.12 -29.81 -32.54
CA THR A 77 17.23 -28.52 -33.28
C THR A 77 15.94 -28.14 -33.99
N VAL A 78 14.95 -29.04 -34.06
CA VAL A 78 13.68 -28.84 -34.77
C VAL A 78 12.63 -28.27 -33.82
N GLU A 79 12.29 -26.99 -34.00
CA GLU A 79 11.35 -26.29 -33.09
C GLU A 79 9.99 -26.98 -32.96
N ALA A 80 9.47 -27.56 -34.04
CA ALA A 80 8.20 -28.31 -33.99
C ALA A 80 8.27 -29.53 -33.05
N VAL A 81 9.42 -30.23 -33.00
CA VAL A 81 9.66 -31.34 -32.07
C VAL A 81 9.71 -30.80 -30.65
N ARG A 82 10.49 -29.74 -30.41
CA ARG A 82 10.66 -29.11 -29.08
C ARG A 82 9.34 -28.66 -28.48
N VAL A 83 8.52 -27.94 -29.24
CA VAL A 83 7.19 -27.45 -28.80
C VAL A 83 6.27 -28.62 -28.49
N THR A 84 6.24 -29.65 -29.35
CA THR A 84 5.35 -30.81 -29.17
C THR A 84 5.76 -31.65 -27.98
N ALA A 85 7.07 -31.84 -27.76
CA ALA A 85 7.60 -32.57 -26.63
C ALA A 85 7.22 -31.92 -25.30
N ILE A 86 7.37 -30.59 -25.19
CA ILE A 86 6.97 -29.86 -23.98
C ILE A 86 5.44 -29.79 -23.82
N SER A 87 4.67 -29.68 -24.91
CA SER A 87 3.21 -29.77 -24.83
C SER A 87 2.75 -31.13 -24.29
N ALA A 88 3.35 -32.22 -24.80
CA ALA A 88 3.08 -33.58 -24.34
C ALA A 88 3.45 -33.74 -22.86
N LEU A 89 4.64 -33.28 -22.47
CA LEU A 89 5.10 -33.33 -21.09
C LEU A 89 4.16 -32.57 -20.15
N SER A 90 3.79 -31.33 -20.52
CA SER A 90 2.84 -30.50 -19.76
C SER A 90 1.48 -31.17 -19.56
N ARG A 91 0.97 -31.87 -20.58
CA ARG A 91 -0.29 -32.63 -20.51
C ARG A 91 -0.15 -33.88 -19.63
N LEU A 92 0.98 -34.58 -19.69
CA LEU A 92 1.27 -35.70 -18.79
C LEU A 92 1.38 -35.24 -17.34
N THR A 93 1.99 -34.08 -17.08
CA THR A 93 2.08 -33.49 -15.72
C THR A 93 0.70 -33.28 -15.12
N ARG A 94 -0.29 -32.87 -15.93
CA ARG A 94 -1.67 -32.70 -15.48
C ARG A 94 -2.32 -34.03 -15.08
N VAL A 95 -1.95 -35.14 -15.73
CA VAL A 95 -2.44 -36.49 -15.39
C VAL A 95 -1.72 -37.04 -14.17
N LEU A 96 -0.39 -36.92 -14.11
CA LEU A 96 0.43 -37.34 -12.99
C LEU A 96 1.59 -36.35 -12.76
N PRO A 97 1.48 -35.46 -11.77
CA PRO A 97 2.51 -34.45 -11.49
C PRO A 97 3.90 -35.02 -11.20
N ALA A 98 3.97 -36.25 -10.69
CA ALA A 98 5.22 -36.97 -10.42
C ALA A 98 6.12 -37.11 -11.65
N VAL A 99 5.56 -37.16 -12.86
CA VAL A 99 6.34 -37.24 -14.11
C VAL A 99 7.26 -36.05 -14.28
N PHE A 100 6.75 -34.84 -14.08
CA PHE A 100 7.54 -33.62 -14.22
C PHE A 100 8.39 -33.34 -12.98
N LEU A 101 7.94 -33.74 -11.79
CA LEU A 101 8.76 -33.68 -10.58
C LEU A 101 10.06 -34.50 -10.74
N ALA A 102 9.98 -35.70 -11.33
CA ALA A 102 11.17 -36.50 -11.63
C ALA A 102 12.14 -35.80 -12.60
N VAL A 103 11.60 -35.06 -13.58
CA VAL A 103 12.42 -34.23 -14.48
C VAL A 103 13.10 -33.10 -13.70
N ILE A 104 12.35 -32.39 -12.85
CA ILE A 104 12.89 -31.32 -11.97
C ILE A 104 13.97 -31.87 -11.05
N ASP A 105 13.79 -33.04 -10.46
CA ASP A 105 14.79 -33.67 -9.58
C ASP A 105 16.05 -34.09 -10.34
N THR A 106 15.94 -34.43 -11.62
CA THR A 106 17.07 -34.86 -12.45
C THR A 106 17.92 -33.69 -12.94
N CYS A 107 17.31 -32.64 -13.49
CA CYS A 107 18.05 -31.51 -14.09
C CYS A 107 18.06 -30.23 -13.23
N GLY A 108 17.32 -30.21 -12.13
CA GLY A 108 17.17 -29.06 -11.25
C GLY A 108 16.16 -28.01 -11.77
N PRO A 109 15.52 -27.24 -10.86
CA PRO A 109 14.56 -26.20 -11.23
C PRO A 109 15.19 -25.06 -12.04
N ALA A 110 16.50 -24.84 -11.89
CA ALA A 110 17.23 -23.82 -12.64
C ALA A 110 17.24 -24.12 -14.16
N ALA A 111 17.53 -25.36 -14.55
CA ALA A 111 17.52 -25.75 -15.96
C ALA A 111 16.12 -25.62 -16.60
N ILE A 112 15.07 -25.92 -15.83
CA ILE A 112 13.68 -25.73 -16.29
C ILE A 112 13.39 -24.25 -16.57
N LEU A 113 13.76 -23.37 -15.65
CA LEU A 113 13.49 -21.93 -15.75
C LEU A 113 14.38 -21.21 -16.77
N GLU A 114 15.61 -21.70 -17.01
CA GLU A 114 16.41 -21.28 -18.18
C GLU A 114 15.69 -21.62 -19.49
N GLY A 115 15.06 -22.80 -19.56
CA GLY A 115 14.21 -23.20 -20.67
C GLY A 115 13.01 -22.27 -20.90
N VAL A 116 12.54 -21.56 -19.86
CA VAL A 116 11.49 -20.54 -19.98
C VAL A 116 12.06 -19.23 -20.55
N GLY A 117 13.22 -18.78 -20.08
CA GLY A 117 13.82 -17.51 -20.48
C GLY A 117 14.19 -17.41 -21.97
N GLY A 118 14.64 -18.52 -22.57
CA GLY A 118 15.10 -18.56 -23.97
C GLY A 118 14.10 -19.06 -25.00
N ALA A 119 12.87 -19.43 -24.62
CA ALA A 119 11.94 -20.11 -25.51
C ALA A 119 10.82 -19.23 -26.05
N GLY A 120 10.25 -19.63 -27.19
CA GLY A 120 9.07 -18.97 -27.77
C GLY A 120 7.82 -19.09 -26.87
N ALA A 121 6.84 -18.22 -27.08
CA ALA A 121 5.67 -18.09 -26.21
C ALA A 121 4.92 -19.42 -25.95
N ARG A 122 4.82 -20.31 -26.95
CA ARG A 122 4.16 -21.62 -26.77
C ARG A 122 4.90 -22.53 -25.80
N VAL A 123 6.22 -22.61 -25.90
CA VAL A 123 7.04 -23.41 -24.98
C VAL A 123 6.94 -22.83 -23.57
N GLN A 124 7.09 -21.50 -23.43
CA GLN A 124 6.94 -20.81 -22.14
C GLN A 124 5.62 -21.16 -21.47
N GLN A 125 4.51 -21.08 -22.22
CA GLN A 125 3.19 -21.39 -21.69
C GLN A 125 3.06 -22.82 -21.17
N HIS A 126 3.65 -23.80 -21.86
CA HIS A 126 3.59 -25.19 -21.43
C HIS A 126 4.51 -25.49 -20.24
N LEU A 127 5.73 -24.92 -20.22
CA LEU A 127 6.65 -25.03 -19.09
C LEU A 127 6.08 -24.38 -17.83
N LEU A 128 5.52 -23.16 -17.93
CA LEU A 128 4.87 -22.49 -16.81
C LEU A 128 3.71 -23.32 -16.24
N THR A 129 2.88 -23.90 -17.11
CA THR A 129 1.79 -24.80 -16.67
C THR A 129 2.31 -26.07 -16.01
N ALA A 130 3.32 -26.72 -16.60
CA ALA A 130 3.91 -27.93 -16.05
C ALA A 130 4.54 -27.66 -14.67
N MET A 131 5.27 -26.55 -14.56
CA MET A 131 5.89 -26.11 -13.32
C MET A 131 4.84 -25.83 -12.24
N ALA A 132 3.83 -25.02 -12.54
CA ALA A 132 2.76 -24.72 -11.58
C ALA A 132 2.04 -25.99 -11.10
N THR A 133 1.74 -26.91 -12.01
CA THR A 133 1.07 -28.18 -11.69
C THR A 133 1.94 -29.08 -10.80
N ALA A 134 3.25 -29.14 -11.08
CA ALA A 134 4.18 -29.92 -10.26
C ALA A 134 4.37 -29.31 -8.86
N LEU A 135 4.57 -27.99 -8.78
CA LEU A 135 4.77 -27.27 -7.52
C LEU A 135 3.54 -27.32 -6.60
N LEU A 136 2.33 -27.29 -7.17
CA LEU A 136 1.09 -27.50 -6.43
C LEU A 136 1.08 -28.81 -5.62
N THR A 137 1.80 -29.83 -6.08
CA THR A 137 1.88 -31.15 -5.42
C THR A 137 3.14 -31.36 -4.59
N SER A 138 4.10 -30.43 -4.61
CA SER A 138 5.39 -30.60 -3.95
C SER A 138 5.89 -29.31 -3.29
N PRO A 139 5.61 -29.11 -1.99
CA PRO A 139 6.10 -27.94 -1.27
C PRO A 139 7.64 -27.88 -1.22
N ILE A 140 8.30 -29.04 -1.25
CA ILE A 140 9.77 -29.14 -1.26
C ILE A 140 10.36 -28.45 -2.50
N GLN A 141 9.78 -28.67 -3.68
CA GLN A 141 10.24 -28.01 -4.91
C GLN A 141 9.90 -26.52 -4.89
N THR A 142 8.75 -26.14 -4.35
CA THR A 142 8.37 -24.72 -4.17
C THR A 142 9.41 -24.00 -3.31
N HIS A 143 9.84 -24.61 -2.20
CA HIS A 143 10.92 -24.09 -1.37
C HIS A 143 12.27 -24.00 -2.10
N ARG A 144 12.63 -25.01 -2.91
CA ARG A 144 13.88 -24.97 -3.71
C ARG A 144 13.88 -23.82 -4.72
N VAL A 145 12.74 -23.52 -5.34
CA VAL A 145 12.63 -22.38 -6.27
C VAL A 145 12.70 -21.06 -5.51
N THR A 146 11.95 -20.91 -4.42
CA THR A 146 11.88 -19.66 -3.64
C THR A 146 13.18 -19.32 -2.91
N GLN A 147 14.05 -20.29 -2.64
CA GLN A 147 15.39 -20.07 -2.09
C GLN A 147 16.33 -19.32 -3.05
N SER A 148 16.09 -19.38 -4.36
CA SER A 148 16.90 -18.69 -5.35
C SER A 148 16.16 -17.49 -5.93
N THR A 149 16.59 -16.29 -5.55
CA THR A 149 16.04 -15.03 -6.04
C THR A 149 16.17 -14.89 -7.56
N ASP A 150 17.23 -15.44 -8.17
CA ASP A 150 17.39 -15.49 -9.64
C ASP A 150 16.28 -16.30 -10.32
N LEU A 151 15.90 -17.44 -9.74
CA LEU A 151 14.82 -18.27 -10.27
C LEU A 151 13.46 -17.58 -10.16
N VAL A 152 13.18 -16.94 -9.02
CA VAL A 152 11.97 -16.13 -8.84
C VAL A 152 11.96 -14.97 -9.85
N LEU A 153 13.09 -14.29 -10.06
CA LEU A 153 13.20 -13.18 -11.00
C LEU A 153 12.96 -13.63 -12.45
N LYS A 154 13.38 -14.83 -12.85
CA LYS A 154 13.06 -15.39 -14.18
C LYS A 154 11.56 -15.57 -14.38
N VAL A 155 10.84 -16.05 -13.35
CA VAL A 155 9.37 -16.14 -13.41
C VAL A 155 8.75 -14.73 -13.48
N LEU A 156 9.26 -13.78 -12.69
CA LEU A 156 8.76 -12.40 -12.70
C LEU A 156 8.94 -11.73 -14.08
N ARG A 157 10.09 -11.93 -14.74
CA ARG A 157 10.34 -11.43 -16.10
C ARG A 157 9.34 -11.98 -17.14
N CYS A 158 8.71 -13.13 -16.89
CA CYS A 158 7.66 -13.63 -17.78
C CYS A 158 6.43 -12.71 -17.81
N LEU A 159 6.24 -11.84 -16.81
CA LEU A 159 5.23 -10.77 -16.84
C LEU A 159 5.54 -9.70 -17.90
N GLU A 160 6.74 -9.64 -18.45
CA GLU A 160 7.08 -8.72 -19.56
C GLU A 160 6.76 -9.31 -20.94
N SER A 161 6.34 -10.59 -21.00
CA SER A 161 6.05 -11.27 -22.25
C SER A 161 4.96 -10.56 -23.07
N PRO A 162 5.09 -10.46 -24.41
CA PRO A 162 4.03 -9.92 -25.26
C PRO A 162 2.76 -10.77 -25.22
N SER A 163 2.87 -12.07 -24.91
CA SER A 163 1.72 -12.98 -24.86
C SER A 163 0.91 -12.84 -23.57
N THR A 164 -0.37 -12.47 -23.69
CA THR A 164 -1.33 -12.39 -22.57
C THR A 164 -1.43 -13.70 -21.80
N VAL A 165 -1.45 -14.84 -22.49
CA VAL A 165 -1.54 -16.17 -21.88
C VAL A 165 -0.26 -16.54 -21.13
N THR A 166 0.91 -16.16 -21.64
CA THR A 166 2.18 -16.37 -20.90
C THR A 166 2.18 -15.58 -19.61
N ARG A 167 1.79 -14.29 -19.66
CA ARG A 167 1.67 -13.46 -18.45
C ARG A 167 0.69 -14.05 -17.45
N ALA A 168 -0.50 -14.46 -17.90
CA ALA A 168 -1.52 -15.07 -17.04
C ALA A 168 -1.00 -16.34 -16.32
N LYS A 169 -0.31 -17.22 -17.04
CA LYS A 169 0.30 -18.43 -16.45
C LYS A 169 1.46 -18.12 -15.51
N ALA A 170 2.23 -17.06 -15.80
CA ALA A 170 3.28 -16.59 -14.91
C ALA A 170 2.69 -16.03 -13.60
N LEU A 171 1.55 -15.32 -13.64
CA LEU A 171 0.85 -14.87 -12.43
C LEU A 171 0.43 -16.03 -11.54
N LEU A 172 -0.11 -17.12 -12.12
CA LEU A 172 -0.47 -18.31 -11.34
C LEU A 172 0.76 -19.00 -10.72
N LEU A 173 1.87 -19.10 -11.47
CA LEU A 173 3.10 -19.65 -10.91
C LEU A 173 3.65 -18.75 -9.80
N LEU A 174 3.64 -17.42 -9.97
CA LEU A 174 4.04 -16.47 -8.94
C LEU A 174 3.17 -16.61 -7.69
N LEU A 175 1.85 -16.74 -7.85
CA LEU A 175 0.93 -16.97 -6.73
C LEU A 175 1.36 -18.17 -5.88
N LEU A 176 1.72 -19.29 -6.50
CA LEU A 176 2.22 -20.47 -5.79
C LEU A 176 3.55 -20.25 -5.08
N LEU A 177 4.42 -19.42 -5.66
CA LEU A 177 5.73 -19.11 -5.06
C LEU A 177 5.62 -18.16 -3.86
N ILE A 178 4.58 -17.32 -3.81
CA ILE A 178 4.39 -16.34 -2.72
C ILE A 178 3.45 -16.84 -1.61
N GLN A 179 2.57 -17.80 -1.89
CA GLN A 179 1.46 -18.19 -1.01
C GLN A 179 1.85 -18.48 0.45
N ASP A 180 3.00 -19.12 0.64
CA ASP A 180 3.53 -19.49 1.95
C ASP A 180 4.91 -18.87 2.24
N ASN A 181 5.30 -17.83 1.50
CA ASN A 181 6.63 -17.22 1.62
C ASN A 181 6.59 -15.69 1.45
N THR A 182 6.36 -14.99 2.56
CA THR A 182 6.35 -13.53 2.64
C THR A 182 7.66 -12.89 2.18
N HIS A 183 8.81 -13.57 2.32
CA HIS A 183 10.08 -13.06 1.80
C HIS A 183 10.13 -13.06 0.28
N THR A 184 9.58 -14.09 -0.36
CA THR A 184 9.46 -14.11 -1.83
C THR A 184 8.49 -13.04 -2.30
N LEU A 185 7.38 -12.81 -1.59
CA LEU A 185 6.48 -11.70 -1.88
C LEU A 185 7.20 -10.34 -1.78
N LEU A 186 7.91 -10.10 -0.68
CA LEU A 186 8.71 -8.89 -0.48
C LEU A 186 9.70 -8.67 -1.63
N PHE A 187 10.41 -9.72 -2.03
CA PHE A 187 11.33 -9.67 -3.17
C PHE A 187 10.60 -9.29 -4.47
N CYS A 188 9.46 -9.92 -4.77
CA CYS A 188 8.68 -9.61 -5.97
C CYS A 188 8.21 -8.15 -6.00
N CYS A 189 7.73 -7.62 -4.87
CA CYS A 189 7.35 -6.21 -4.68
C CYS A 189 8.52 -5.27 -4.97
N GLN A 190 9.68 -5.50 -4.35
CA GLN A 190 10.92 -4.75 -4.61
C GLN A 190 11.36 -4.80 -6.10
N HIS A 191 10.98 -5.85 -6.82
CA HIS A 191 11.20 -6.02 -8.25
C HIS A 191 9.99 -5.63 -9.12
N ARG A 192 9.20 -4.64 -8.69
CA ARG A 192 8.15 -3.97 -9.49
C ARG A 192 6.95 -4.86 -9.82
N LEU A 193 6.65 -5.87 -8.98
CA LEU A 193 5.44 -6.70 -9.14
C LEU A 193 4.19 -5.83 -9.29
N VAL A 194 3.97 -4.87 -8.38
CA VAL A 194 2.78 -4.01 -8.38
C VAL A 194 2.63 -3.25 -9.70
N LEU A 195 3.73 -2.73 -10.26
CA LEU A 195 3.73 -2.04 -11.54
C LEU A 195 3.25 -2.95 -12.69
N HIS A 196 3.66 -4.22 -12.71
CA HIS A 196 3.22 -5.18 -13.72
C HIS A 196 1.71 -5.48 -13.59
N LEU A 197 1.20 -5.60 -12.36
CA LEU A 197 -0.21 -5.84 -12.10
C LEU A 197 -1.08 -4.66 -12.53
N GLU A 198 -0.70 -3.43 -12.19
CA GLU A 198 -1.39 -2.21 -12.62
C GLU A 198 -1.39 -2.02 -14.13
N ARG A 199 -0.28 -2.38 -14.79
CA ARG A 199 -0.17 -2.33 -16.25
C ARG A 199 -1.17 -3.29 -16.90
N ASP A 200 -1.24 -4.53 -16.42
CA ASP A 200 -2.10 -5.54 -17.03
C ASP A 200 -3.58 -5.34 -16.68
N LEU A 201 -3.89 -4.81 -15.50
CA LEU A 201 -5.25 -4.42 -15.14
C LEU A 201 -5.78 -3.27 -16.01
N ARG A 202 -4.96 -2.24 -16.27
CA ARG A 202 -5.32 -1.13 -17.19
C ARG A 202 -5.59 -1.60 -18.62
N LYS A 203 -4.88 -2.64 -19.05
CA LYS A 203 -5.09 -3.27 -20.37
C LYS A 203 -6.28 -4.23 -20.40
N ALA A 204 -6.65 -4.79 -19.25
CA ALA A 204 -7.81 -5.66 -19.08
C ALA A 204 -9.13 -4.88 -18.95
N THR A 205 -9.08 -3.59 -18.61
CA THR A 205 -10.24 -2.69 -18.56
C THR A 205 -10.65 -2.30 -20.00
N PRO A 206 -11.97 -2.20 -20.30
CA PRO A 206 -12.52 -2.57 -21.60
C PRO A 206 -12.39 -1.45 -22.64
N LEU A 207 -11.20 -1.23 -23.17
CA LEU A 207 -11.01 -0.45 -24.39
C LEU A 207 -10.25 -1.29 -25.40
N ARG A 208 -11.02 -2.05 -26.18
CA ARG A 208 -10.61 -2.78 -27.40
C ARG A 208 -9.56 -3.87 -27.18
N GLU A 209 -10.02 -5.11 -26.98
CA GLU A 209 -9.46 -6.34 -27.58
C GLU A 209 -10.27 -7.56 -27.07
N ASN A 210 -10.42 -8.58 -27.91
CA ASN A 210 -11.36 -9.70 -27.77
C ASN A 210 -11.65 -10.18 -26.31
N PRO A 211 -12.91 -10.12 -25.83
CA PRO A 211 -13.28 -10.43 -24.43
C PRO A 211 -12.96 -11.88 -24.00
N ILE A 212 -12.80 -12.80 -24.96
CA ILE A 212 -12.50 -14.21 -24.70
C ILE A 212 -11.03 -14.42 -24.30
N GLN A 213 -10.10 -13.59 -24.80
CA GLN A 213 -8.66 -13.72 -24.49
C GLN A 213 -8.24 -12.86 -23.29
N SER A 214 -8.90 -11.74 -23.06
CA SER A 214 -8.70 -10.94 -21.84
C SER A 214 -9.25 -11.66 -20.61
N GLY A 215 -10.34 -12.44 -20.74
CA GLY A 215 -10.97 -13.14 -19.61
C GLY A 215 -10.01 -14.01 -18.79
N TYR A 216 -9.13 -14.78 -19.42
CA TYR A 216 -8.19 -15.64 -18.67
C TYR A 216 -7.13 -14.85 -17.90
N LEU A 217 -6.57 -13.80 -18.50
CA LEU A 217 -5.60 -12.93 -17.83
C LEU A 217 -6.27 -12.18 -16.67
N THR A 218 -7.47 -11.63 -16.90
CA THR A 218 -8.24 -10.93 -15.87
C THR A 218 -8.56 -11.87 -14.70
N GLN A 219 -9.02 -13.09 -14.95
CA GLN A 219 -9.27 -14.08 -13.88
C GLN A 219 -8.00 -14.40 -13.06
N CYS A 220 -6.86 -14.55 -13.73
CA CYS A 220 -5.59 -14.80 -13.03
C CYS A 220 -5.14 -13.56 -12.22
N LEU A 221 -5.37 -12.36 -12.74
CA LEU A 221 -5.11 -11.10 -12.03
C LEU A 221 -6.02 -10.97 -10.82
N ASP A 222 -7.32 -11.22 -10.95
CA ASP A 222 -8.30 -11.13 -9.88
C ASP A 222 -7.93 -12.06 -8.72
N LEU A 223 -7.54 -13.30 -9.02
CA LEU A 223 -7.05 -14.26 -8.01
C LEU A 223 -5.84 -13.72 -7.24
N LEU A 224 -4.85 -13.19 -7.96
CA LEU A 224 -3.65 -12.65 -7.33
C LEU A 224 -3.96 -11.37 -6.55
N ILE A 225 -4.85 -10.51 -7.05
CA ILE A 225 -5.23 -9.26 -6.39
C ILE A 225 -5.92 -9.54 -5.06
N VAL A 226 -6.90 -10.45 -5.04
CA VAL A 226 -7.60 -10.87 -3.83
C VAL A 226 -6.64 -11.50 -2.82
N TYR A 227 -5.72 -12.35 -3.29
CA TYR A 227 -4.70 -12.94 -2.43
C TYR A 227 -3.77 -11.87 -1.82
N LEU A 228 -3.25 -10.94 -2.62
CA LEU A 228 -2.36 -9.88 -2.14
C LEU A 228 -3.07 -8.90 -1.19
N GLY A 229 -4.33 -8.56 -1.48
CA GLY A 229 -5.15 -7.71 -0.62
C GLY A 229 -5.32 -8.31 0.78
N SER A 230 -5.70 -9.60 0.87
CA SER A 230 -5.80 -10.29 2.16
C SER A 230 -4.45 -10.49 2.85
N THR A 231 -3.39 -10.75 2.09
CA THR A 231 -2.03 -10.92 2.61
C THR A 231 -1.49 -9.64 3.25
N ALA A 232 -1.85 -8.46 2.76
CA ALA A 232 -1.43 -7.19 3.35
C ALA A 232 -1.90 -7.05 4.81
N SER A 233 -3.15 -7.41 5.10
CA SER A 233 -3.70 -7.40 6.45
C SER A 233 -3.03 -8.45 7.35
N LEU A 234 -2.76 -9.66 6.82
CA LEU A 234 -2.04 -10.70 7.55
C LEU A 234 -0.61 -10.29 7.91
N ILE A 235 0.11 -9.63 7.01
CA ILE A 235 1.46 -9.11 7.28
C ILE A 235 1.42 -8.09 8.42
N LEU A 236 0.46 -7.17 8.41
CA LEU A 236 0.29 -6.19 9.49
C LEU A 236 0.03 -6.89 10.83
N GLU A 237 -0.85 -7.89 10.86
CA GLU A 237 -1.14 -8.69 12.05
C GLU A 237 0.10 -9.44 12.57
N GLU A 238 0.88 -10.07 11.68
CA GLU A 238 2.11 -10.77 12.05
C GLU A 238 3.15 -9.83 12.67
N VAL A 239 3.32 -8.64 12.09
CA VAL A 239 4.22 -7.59 12.60
C VAL A 239 3.75 -7.11 13.96
N LEU A 240 2.46 -6.84 14.12
CA LEU A 240 1.88 -6.46 15.42
C LEU A 240 2.08 -7.55 16.47
N CYS A 241 1.87 -8.82 16.12
CA CYS A 241 2.11 -9.94 17.02
C CYS A 241 3.58 -10.06 17.42
N ALA A 242 4.51 -9.84 16.48
CA ALA A 242 5.94 -9.84 16.77
C ALA A 242 6.34 -8.67 17.70
N LEU A 243 5.81 -7.47 17.44
CA LEU A 243 6.08 -6.26 18.23
C LEU A 243 5.45 -6.31 19.64
N ARG A 244 4.22 -6.83 19.76
CA ARG A 244 3.57 -7.07 21.06
C ARG A 244 4.45 -7.94 21.97
N GLY A 245 5.17 -8.88 21.37
CA GLY A 245 6.10 -9.74 22.07
C GLY A 245 7.31 -9.02 22.68
N VAL A 246 7.60 -7.76 22.32
CA VAL A 246 8.80 -7.01 22.77
C VAL A 246 8.52 -5.64 23.38
N ILE A 247 7.27 -5.16 23.35
CA ILE A 247 6.92 -3.85 23.86
C ILE A 247 7.32 -3.65 25.34
N GLY A 248 7.85 -2.45 25.65
CA GLY A 248 8.34 -2.06 26.98
C GLY A 248 9.68 -2.69 27.38
N ARG A 249 10.31 -3.48 26.50
CA ARG A 249 11.61 -4.10 26.77
C ARG A 249 12.75 -3.31 26.15
N ARG A 250 13.81 -3.12 26.93
CA ARG A 250 15.08 -2.54 26.45
C ARG A 250 16.01 -3.54 25.77
N HIS A 251 15.84 -4.83 26.08
CA HIS A 251 16.69 -5.90 25.54
C HIS A 251 15.80 -7.09 25.11
N PRO A 252 15.37 -7.15 23.85
CA PRO A 252 14.69 -8.31 23.30
C PRO A 252 15.57 -9.57 23.42
N THR A 253 14.95 -10.71 23.67
CA THR A 253 15.66 -12.01 23.68
C THR A 253 16.14 -12.39 22.29
N THR A 254 17.19 -13.21 22.18
CA THR A 254 17.70 -13.69 20.89
C THR A 254 16.63 -14.36 20.02
N ALA A 255 15.68 -15.08 20.63
CA ALA A 255 14.55 -15.68 19.92
C ALA A 255 13.60 -14.63 19.33
N GLN A 256 13.31 -13.56 20.07
CA GLN A 256 12.48 -12.45 19.60
C GLN A 256 13.18 -11.67 18.48
N SER A 257 14.47 -11.36 18.62
CA SER A 257 15.23 -10.68 17.56
C SER A 257 15.32 -11.52 16.28
N LYS A 258 15.48 -12.85 16.40
CA LYS A 258 15.45 -13.78 15.26
C LYS A 258 14.09 -13.77 14.54
N LYS A 259 12.98 -13.58 15.26
CA LYS A 259 11.65 -13.44 14.66
C LYS A 259 11.45 -12.05 14.02
N LEU A 260 11.85 -10.98 14.69
CA LEU A 260 11.64 -9.61 14.22
C LEU A 260 12.45 -9.28 12.96
N LYS A 261 13.70 -9.75 12.87
CA LYS A 261 14.60 -9.43 11.76
C LYS A 261 14.01 -9.74 10.37
N PRO A 262 13.40 -10.91 10.13
CA PRO A 262 12.70 -11.18 8.88
C PRO A 262 11.30 -10.53 8.76
N THR A 263 10.58 -10.38 9.87
CA THR A 263 9.18 -9.91 9.89
C THR A 263 9.03 -8.40 9.72
N LEU A 264 9.91 -7.56 10.26
CA LEU A 264 9.72 -6.10 10.15
C LEU A 264 9.83 -5.58 8.69
N PRO A 265 10.78 -6.05 7.86
CA PRO A 265 10.89 -5.59 6.47
C PRO A 265 9.66 -5.90 5.60
N SER A 266 8.83 -6.89 5.95
CA SER A 266 7.63 -7.20 5.17
C SER A 266 6.57 -6.09 5.24
N MET A 267 6.66 -5.15 6.19
CA MET A 267 5.81 -3.96 6.20
C MET A 267 5.88 -3.14 4.92
N SER A 268 7.01 -3.16 4.21
CA SER A 268 7.15 -2.47 2.92
C SER A 268 6.20 -3.02 1.85
N VAL A 269 5.81 -4.31 1.93
CA VAL A 269 4.79 -4.91 1.06
C VAL A 269 3.43 -4.25 1.32
N VAL A 270 3.07 -4.04 2.58
CA VAL A 270 1.80 -3.38 2.96
C VAL A 270 1.77 -1.97 2.38
N LEU A 271 2.87 -1.22 2.53
CA LEU A 271 2.99 0.14 1.97
C LEU A 271 2.87 0.14 0.44
N GLU A 272 3.59 -0.74 -0.26
CA GLU A 272 3.59 -0.78 -1.72
C GLU A 272 2.20 -1.13 -2.29
N LEU A 273 1.52 -2.12 -1.69
CA LEU A 273 0.17 -2.50 -2.08
C LEU A 273 -0.83 -1.37 -1.78
N LEU A 274 -0.77 -0.76 -0.60
CA LEU A 274 -1.65 0.34 -0.21
C LEU A 274 -1.45 1.59 -1.09
N SER A 275 -0.22 1.83 -1.54
CA SER A 275 0.11 2.93 -2.44
C SER A 275 -0.54 2.76 -3.82
N SER A 276 -0.85 1.53 -4.23
CA SER A 276 -1.53 1.24 -5.48
C SER A 276 -3.05 1.39 -5.36
N GLN A 277 -3.65 2.08 -6.34
CA GLN A 277 -5.10 2.26 -6.43
C GLN A 277 -5.88 0.94 -6.60
N VAL A 278 -5.21 -0.13 -7.01
CA VAL A 278 -5.84 -1.44 -7.27
C VAL A 278 -6.22 -2.14 -5.96
N PHE A 279 -5.34 -2.08 -4.97
CA PHE A 279 -5.49 -2.84 -3.73
C PHE A 279 -6.09 -2.00 -2.61
N ARG A 280 -5.94 -0.67 -2.66
CA ARG A 280 -6.29 0.23 -1.55
C ARG A 280 -7.70 0.01 -1.01
N CYS A 281 -8.71 -0.10 -1.90
CA CYS A 281 -10.09 -0.31 -1.49
C CYS A 281 -10.36 -1.68 -0.86
N GLN A 282 -9.51 -2.69 -1.12
CA GLN A 282 -9.64 -4.02 -0.54
C GLN A 282 -8.92 -4.13 0.81
N ILE A 283 -7.84 -3.38 0.99
CA ILE A 283 -7.00 -3.40 2.20
C ILE A 283 -7.58 -2.51 3.30
N VAL A 284 -8.08 -1.32 2.95
CA VAL A 284 -8.55 -0.34 3.92
C VAL A 284 -9.91 -0.77 4.48
N THR A 285 -9.87 -1.42 5.64
CA THR A 285 -11.02 -1.82 6.45
C THR A 285 -10.94 -1.17 7.83
N GLU A 286 -12.04 -1.19 8.60
CA GLU A 286 -12.06 -0.71 9.99
C GLU A 286 -11.02 -1.43 10.87
N GLU A 287 -10.88 -2.74 10.68
CA GLU A 287 -9.86 -3.54 11.37
C GLU A 287 -8.45 -3.11 10.99
N PHE A 288 -8.17 -2.90 9.70
CA PHE A 288 -6.87 -2.43 9.23
C PHE A 288 -6.50 -1.07 9.82
N ILE A 289 -7.45 -0.13 9.90
CA ILE A 289 -7.26 1.19 10.50
C ILE A 289 -6.94 1.06 11.99
N THR A 290 -7.68 0.21 12.71
CA THR A 290 -7.45 -0.06 14.13
C THR A 290 -6.07 -0.66 14.39
N GLN A 291 -5.69 -1.65 13.57
CA GLN A 291 -4.36 -2.27 13.59
C GLN A 291 -3.24 -1.27 13.27
N THR A 292 -3.48 -0.35 12.32
CA THR A 292 -2.55 0.74 12.02
C THR A 292 -2.37 1.68 13.22
N GLY A 293 -3.45 2.01 13.94
CA GLY A 293 -3.35 2.78 15.19
C GLY A 293 -2.54 2.06 16.28
N LEU A 294 -2.73 0.75 16.43
CA LEU A 294 -1.90 -0.07 17.34
C LEU A 294 -0.42 -0.08 16.94
N LEU A 295 -0.13 -0.16 15.63
CA LEU A 295 1.23 -0.08 15.12
C LEU A 295 1.87 1.26 15.50
N LEU A 296 1.16 2.38 15.31
CA LEU A 296 1.66 3.71 15.66
C LEU A 296 1.93 3.86 17.17
N ASN A 297 1.13 3.24 18.03
CA ASN A 297 1.42 3.20 19.46
C ASN A 297 2.74 2.46 19.75
N TYR A 298 3.02 1.37 19.04
CA TYR A 298 4.31 0.67 19.16
C TYR A 298 5.46 1.53 18.64
N ILE A 299 5.26 2.25 17.53
CA ILE A 299 6.23 3.21 17.00
C ILE A 299 6.54 4.34 18.00
N ALA A 300 5.53 4.90 18.66
CA ALA A 300 5.72 5.91 19.71
C ALA A 300 6.54 5.39 20.89
N SER A 301 6.34 4.13 21.30
CA SER A 301 7.16 3.48 22.34
C SER A 301 8.62 3.24 21.90
N ILE A 302 8.84 2.96 20.60
CA ILE A 302 10.18 2.81 20.04
C ILE A 302 10.91 4.15 19.96
N GLU A 303 10.25 5.21 19.49
CA GLU A 303 10.84 6.57 19.38
C GLU A 303 11.18 7.16 20.75
N SER A 304 10.29 7.00 21.74
CA SER A 304 10.52 7.43 23.11
C SER A 304 11.57 6.60 23.86
N ASN A 305 12.13 5.56 23.23
CA ASN A 305 13.13 4.63 23.77
C ASN A 305 12.65 3.86 25.01
N GLU A 306 11.34 3.71 25.18
CA GLU A 306 10.74 2.76 26.13
C GLU A 306 10.99 1.32 25.65
N THR A 307 10.87 1.09 24.35
CA THR A 307 11.19 -0.18 23.68
C THR A 307 12.45 -0.02 22.82
N ASN A 308 13.59 -0.53 23.28
CA ASN A 308 14.86 -0.39 22.54
C ASN A 308 15.10 -1.60 21.63
N LEU A 309 14.68 -1.47 20.37
CA LEU A 309 14.95 -2.47 19.33
C LEU A 309 16.31 -2.27 18.65
N ALA A 310 16.80 -1.03 18.62
CA ALA A 310 18.00 -0.63 17.90
C ALA A 310 19.24 -1.40 18.36
N SER A 311 19.35 -1.72 19.65
CA SER A 311 20.48 -2.49 20.19
C SER A 311 20.55 -3.93 19.64
N SER A 312 19.43 -4.49 19.18
CA SER A 312 19.34 -5.90 18.76
C SER A 312 19.14 -6.09 17.25
N LEU A 313 18.48 -5.16 16.58
CA LEU A 313 18.16 -5.23 15.15
C LEU A 313 18.96 -4.23 14.30
N GLY A 314 19.59 -3.24 14.94
CA GLY A 314 20.23 -2.11 14.28
C GLY A 314 19.29 -0.92 14.08
N VAL A 315 19.87 0.28 14.08
CA VAL A 315 19.14 1.56 13.95
C VAL A 315 18.39 1.63 12.62
N ALA A 316 19.03 1.23 11.51
CA ALA A 316 18.46 1.32 10.17
C ALA A 316 17.14 0.54 10.02
N VAL A 317 17.04 -0.66 10.61
CA VAL A 317 15.80 -1.47 10.54
C VAL A 317 14.67 -0.80 11.32
N CYS A 318 14.99 -0.17 12.45
CA CYS A 318 14.00 0.54 13.26
C CYS A 318 13.52 1.81 12.54
N GLU A 319 14.43 2.60 11.96
CA GLU A 319 14.08 3.78 11.19
C GLU A 319 13.26 3.44 9.95
N GLU A 320 13.58 2.34 9.26
CA GLU A 320 12.79 1.87 8.12
C GLU A 320 11.38 1.44 8.52
N LEU A 321 11.23 0.78 9.68
CA LEU A 321 9.92 0.45 10.23
C LEU A 321 9.12 1.72 10.53
N ILE A 322 9.72 2.71 11.20
CA ILE A 322 9.07 3.99 11.53
C ILE A 322 8.64 4.70 10.24
N ARG A 323 9.56 4.84 9.28
CA ARG A 323 9.31 5.46 7.98
C ARG A 323 8.15 4.78 7.25
N THR A 324 8.21 3.45 7.11
CA THR A 324 7.18 2.68 6.42
C THR A 324 5.82 2.82 7.10
N SER A 325 5.79 2.77 8.44
CA SER A 325 4.55 2.92 9.22
C SER A 325 3.94 4.31 9.06
N LEU A 326 4.76 5.36 9.09
CA LEU A 326 4.32 6.73 8.88
C LEU A 326 3.84 6.95 7.44
N SER A 327 4.53 6.40 6.43
CA SER A 327 4.10 6.44 5.03
C SER A 327 2.77 5.73 4.79
N ILE A 328 2.48 4.63 5.49
CA ILE A 328 1.16 3.99 5.44
C ILE A 328 0.06 4.98 5.84
N VAL A 329 0.28 5.74 6.92
CA VAL A 329 -0.68 6.75 7.40
C VAL A 329 -0.78 7.94 6.45
N GLU A 330 0.30 8.35 5.81
CA GLU A 330 0.25 9.39 4.76
C GLU A 330 -0.58 8.94 3.56
N VAL A 331 -0.43 7.70 3.10
CA VAL A 331 -1.29 7.16 2.03
C VAL A 331 -2.76 7.16 2.46
N LEU A 332 -3.03 6.83 3.73
CA LEU A 332 -4.38 6.95 4.29
C LEU A 332 -4.87 8.40 4.27
N SER A 333 -4.09 9.38 4.77
CA SER A 333 -4.52 10.79 4.81
C SER A 333 -4.83 11.39 3.44
N GLN A 334 -4.06 10.99 2.42
CA GLN A 334 -4.26 11.46 1.04
C GLN A 334 -5.52 10.89 0.36
N HIS A 335 -6.06 9.78 0.87
CA HIS A 335 -7.21 9.07 0.27
C HIS A 335 -8.44 9.05 1.19
N HIS A 336 -8.85 10.24 1.62
CA HIS A 336 -9.97 10.44 2.54
C HIS A 336 -11.28 9.73 2.15
N ALA A 337 -11.59 9.55 0.87
CA ALA A 337 -12.81 8.86 0.44
C ALA A 337 -12.92 7.39 0.91
N LEU A 338 -11.79 6.72 1.17
CA LEU A 338 -11.76 5.35 1.71
C LEU A 338 -11.88 5.30 3.23
N ILE A 339 -11.59 6.43 3.83
CA ILE A 339 -11.59 6.70 5.26
C ILE A 339 -13.02 7.07 5.65
N THR A 340 -13.63 8.08 5.01
CA THR A 340 -14.98 8.59 5.32
C THR A 340 -16.04 7.52 5.68
N PRO A 341 -16.18 6.37 4.99
CA PRO A 341 -17.21 5.36 5.30
C PRO A 341 -17.03 4.67 6.65
N HIS A 342 -15.79 4.52 7.12
CA HIS A 342 -15.47 3.90 8.40
C HIS A 342 -15.27 4.95 9.52
N HIS A 343 -15.39 6.25 9.18
CA HIS A 343 -14.76 7.32 9.94
C HIS A 343 -15.71 8.31 10.55
N SER A 344 -15.72 8.25 11.87
CA SER A 344 -15.42 9.45 12.65
C SER A 344 -14.78 9.02 13.99
N ALA A 345 -15.24 7.93 14.60
CA ALA A 345 -14.70 7.42 15.86
C ALA A 345 -13.34 6.70 15.72
N VAL A 346 -13.23 5.68 14.85
CA VAL A 346 -12.06 4.77 14.83
C VAL A 346 -10.76 5.49 14.50
N VAL A 347 -10.74 6.46 13.58
CA VAL A 347 -9.50 7.23 13.34
C VAL A 347 -9.19 8.21 14.45
N VAL A 348 -10.20 8.85 15.02
CA VAL A 348 -10.01 9.74 16.15
C VAL A 348 -9.52 8.97 17.38
N ASP A 349 -9.90 7.70 17.54
CA ASP A 349 -9.51 6.86 18.66
C ASP A 349 -8.23 6.06 18.45
N ALA A 350 -7.98 5.55 17.24
CA ALA A 350 -6.87 4.66 16.98
C ALA A 350 -5.66 5.39 16.40
N ILE A 351 -5.86 6.33 15.46
CA ILE A 351 -4.76 6.94 14.68
C ILE A 351 -4.31 8.27 15.29
N LEU A 352 -5.25 9.17 15.63
CA LEU A 352 -4.87 10.51 16.09
C LEU A 352 -4.08 10.54 17.41
N PRO A 353 -4.42 9.75 18.45
CA PRO A 353 -3.68 9.82 19.71
C PRO A 353 -2.18 9.54 19.55
N PRO A 354 -1.75 8.42 18.91
CA PRO A 354 -0.32 8.19 18.74
C PRO A 354 0.35 9.21 17.81
N LEU A 355 -0.35 9.74 16.79
CA LEU A 355 0.19 10.84 15.98
C LEU A 355 0.41 12.10 16.82
N THR A 356 -0.51 12.47 17.71
CA THR A 356 -0.29 13.64 18.59
C THR A 356 0.89 13.45 19.54
N THR A 357 1.19 12.23 19.97
CA THR A 357 2.42 11.93 20.72
C THR A 357 3.66 12.07 19.84
N LEU A 358 3.64 11.47 18.63
CA LEU A 358 4.76 11.49 17.68
C LEU A 358 5.05 12.89 17.10
N ALA A 359 4.08 13.80 17.10
CA ALA A 359 4.29 15.19 16.71
C ALA A 359 5.38 15.88 17.56
N PHE A 360 5.61 15.40 18.80
CA PHE A 360 6.64 15.88 19.70
C PHE A 360 7.87 14.95 19.77
N SER A 361 8.08 14.13 18.73
CA SER A 361 9.27 13.30 18.56
C SER A 361 10.56 14.13 18.66
N ARG A 362 11.62 13.53 19.21
CA ARG A 362 12.96 14.15 19.24
C ARG A 362 13.59 14.20 17.85
N ASN A 363 13.22 13.25 17.00
CA ASN A 363 13.63 13.26 15.60
C ASN A 363 12.78 14.29 14.83
N VAL A 364 13.48 15.29 14.29
CA VAL A 364 12.90 16.41 13.53
C VAL A 364 12.16 15.93 12.29
N GLU A 365 12.68 14.93 11.58
CA GLU A 365 12.06 14.40 10.35
C GLU A 365 10.69 13.78 10.66
N TRP A 366 10.59 12.98 11.73
CA TRP A 366 9.34 12.36 12.15
C TRP A 366 8.33 13.38 12.66
N SER A 367 8.76 14.36 13.44
CA SER A 367 7.89 15.44 13.93
C SER A 367 7.28 16.23 12.76
N VAL A 368 8.11 16.65 11.80
CA VAL A 368 7.68 17.38 10.60
C VAL A 368 6.70 16.56 9.76
N PHE A 369 7.03 15.28 9.53
CA PHE A 369 6.19 14.38 8.77
C PHE A 369 4.80 14.23 9.42
N VAL A 370 4.77 13.99 10.74
CA VAL A 370 3.54 13.80 11.50
C VAL A 370 2.69 15.06 11.54
N LEU A 371 3.30 16.25 11.70
CA LEU A 371 2.57 17.52 11.66
C LEU A 371 1.89 17.76 10.30
N ARG A 372 2.55 17.37 9.20
CA ARG A 372 1.96 17.44 7.86
C ARG A 372 0.75 16.49 7.73
N VAL A 373 0.88 15.24 8.14
CA VAL A 373 -0.21 14.25 8.10
C VAL A 373 -1.38 14.67 9.01
N LEU A 374 -1.09 15.18 10.21
CA LEU A 374 -2.11 15.72 11.11
C LEU A 374 -2.87 16.90 10.48
N SER A 375 -2.20 17.75 9.70
CA SER A 375 -2.84 18.89 9.02
C SER A 375 -3.86 18.40 7.99
N GLU A 376 -3.51 17.40 7.19
CA GLU A 376 -4.40 16.78 6.20
C GLU A 376 -5.59 16.08 6.87
N LEU A 377 -5.34 15.28 7.90
CA LEU A 377 -6.39 14.57 8.63
C LEU A 377 -7.34 15.55 9.35
N SER A 378 -6.80 16.60 9.97
CA SER A 378 -7.60 17.61 10.68
C SER A 378 -8.53 18.36 9.72
N LEU A 379 -8.04 18.71 8.52
CA LEU A 379 -8.85 19.35 7.48
C LEU A 379 -10.07 18.49 7.13
N VAL A 380 -9.86 17.21 6.86
CA VAL A 380 -10.94 16.27 6.49
C VAL A 380 -11.95 16.13 7.63
N LEU A 381 -11.48 15.92 8.87
CA LEU A 381 -12.35 15.72 10.03
C LEU A 381 -13.17 16.97 10.38
N LEU A 382 -12.58 18.16 10.23
CA LEU A 382 -13.25 19.43 10.55
C LEU A 382 -14.26 19.83 9.46
N VAL A 383 -13.96 19.59 8.18
CA VAL A 383 -14.91 19.85 7.08
C VAL A 383 -16.13 18.93 7.19
N GLN A 384 -15.92 17.64 7.48
CA GLN A 384 -17.02 16.67 7.64
C GLN A 384 -17.89 16.95 8.87
N GLY A 385 -17.31 17.50 9.94
CA GLY A 385 -18.06 17.91 11.13
C GLY A 385 -19.03 19.08 10.88
N ARG A 386 -18.81 19.87 9.83
CA ARG A 386 -19.56 21.10 9.54
C ARG A 386 -20.86 20.87 8.76
N ASP A 387 -20.86 19.90 7.84
CA ASP A 387 -22.05 19.49 7.05
C ASP A 387 -23.18 18.91 7.93
N GLY A 388 -22.89 18.53 9.18
CA GLY A 388 -23.89 18.07 10.15
C GLY A 388 -24.52 19.17 11.02
N THR A 389 -23.96 20.39 11.04
CA THR A 389 -24.31 21.43 12.02
C THR A 389 -24.93 22.71 11.44
N GLU A 390 -24.81 22.98 10.14
CA GLU A 390 -25.37 24.22 9.56
C GLU A 390 -26.91 24.18 9.35
N GLY A 391 -27.59 23.12 9.78
CA GLY A 391 -29.06 22.97 9.68
C GLY A 391 -29.86 23.07 10.98
N GLU A 392 -29.23 23.15 12.16
CA GLU A 392 -29.93 22.95 13.45
C GLU A 392 -29.79 24.11 14.47
N GLU A 393 -29.40 25.32 14.06
CA GLU A 393 -29.42 26.50 14.95
C GLU A 393 -30.75 27.31 14.91
N GLU A 394 -31.76 26.84 14.19
CA GLU A 394 -33.11 27.43 14.24
C GLU A 394 -34.19 26.36 14.45
N THR A 395 -34.24 25.71 15.62
CA THR A 395 -35.49 25.31 16.31
C THR A 395 -35.23 24.46 17.56
N GLU A 396 -34.84 25.10 18.66
CA GLU A 396 -35.17 24.54 19.98
C GLU A 396 -36.69 24.62 20.20
N LYS A 397 -37.43 23.55 19.86
CA LYS A 397 -38.65 23.11 20.55
C LYS A 397 -39.24 21.84 19.91
N LYS A 398 -39.29 20.77 20.72
CA LYS A 398 -39.94 19.45 20.50
C LYS A 398 -39.15 18.57 19.51
N GLN A 399 -38.86 17.29 19.77
CA GLN A 399 -39.75 16.27 20.33
C GLN A 399 -38.91 15.04 20.74
N LYS A 400 -39.32 14.39 21.83
CA LYS A 400 -38.86 13.05 22.22
C LYS A 400 -39.15 12.01 21.13
N GLY A 401 -38.18 11.13 20.88
CA GLY A 401 -38.37 9.81 20.31
C GLY A 401 -38.03 9.69 18.83
N THR A 402 -36.81 9.22 18.54
CA THR A 402 -36.46 8.09 17.65
C THR A 402 -34.94 8.12 17.53
N GLU A 403 -34.26 7.32 18.36
CA GLU A 403 -32.80 7.18 18.34
C GLU A 403 -32.35 6.25 17.21
N GLU A 404 -31.06 6.36 16.87
CA GLU A 404 -30.26 5.39 16.10
C GLU A 404 -30.21 5.56 14.57
N ARG A 405 -29.75 6.72 14.08
CA ARG A 405 -28.82 6.75 12.92
C ARG A 405 -28.06 8.06 12.65
N GLY A 406 -28.40 9.17 13.31
CA GLY A 406 -27.80 10.49 13.04
C GLY A 406 -26.73 11.01 14.04
N ASN A 407 -26.50 10.33 15.17
CA ASN A 407 -25.73 10.89 16.30
C ASN A 407 -24.19 10.70 16.25
N HIS A 408 -23.64 9.98 15.27
CA HIS A 408 -22.22 9.61 15.28
C HIS A 408 -21.26 10.70 14.79
N ALA A 409 -21.71 11.62 13.93
CA ALA A 409 -20.84 12.69 13.39
C ALA A 409 -20.48 13.74 14.47
N GLY A 410 -21.48 14.21 15.24
CA GLY A 410 -21.26 15.14 16.35
C GLY A 410 -20.41 14.56 17.49
N SER A 411 -20.49 13.25 17.74
CA SER A 411 -19.67 12.57 18.75
C SER A 411 -18.17 12.61 18.41
N SER A 412 -17.81 12.39 17.15
CA SER A 412 -16.39 12.35 16.76
C SER A 412 -15.75 13.72 16.65
N TYR A 413 -16.47 14.75 16.19
CA TYR A 413 -15.98 16.12 16.25
C TYR A 413 -15.62 16.50 17.69
N ASN A 414 -16.50 16.18 18.65
CA ASN A 414 -16.27 16.43 20.06
C ASN A 414 -15.07 15.64 20.61
N GLN A 415 -14.88 14.40 20.16
CA GLN A 415 -13.76 13.55 20.55
C GLN A 415 -12.42 14.05 19.96
N PHE A 416 -12.43 14.46 18.69
CA PHE A 416 -11.31 15.11 18.02
C PHE A 416 -10.92 16.40 18.74
N PHE A 417 -11.91 17.25 19.02
CA PHE A 417 -11.72 18.50 19.75
C PHE A 417 -11.17 18.23 21.15
N ALA A 418 -11.70 17.26 21.89
CA ALA A 418 -11.20 16.87 23.20
C ALA A 418 -9.76 16.36 23.14
N LEU A 419 -9.40 15.59 22.13
CA LEU A 419 -8.03 15.10 21.91
C LEU A 419 -7.09 16.26 21.66
N VAL A 420 -7.40 17.12 20.68
CA VAL A 420 -6.62 18.31 20.34
C VAL A 420 -6.38 19.21 21.56
N THR A 421 -7.44 19.52 22.30
CA THR A 421 -7.37 20.44 23.45
C THR A 421 -6.64 19.84 24.65
N LYS A 422 -6.68 18.51 24.84
CA LYS A 422 -6.05 17.83 25.97
C LYS A 422 -4.61 17.38 25.70
N SER A 423 -4.28 16.93 24.48
CA SER A 423 -2.96 16.34 24.17
C SER A 423 -2.05 17.26 23.36
N LEU A 424 -2.59 17.96 22.36
CA LEU A 424 -1.81 18.70 21.37
C LEU A 424 -1.58 20.17 21.79
N LEU A 425 -2.64 20.93 22.03
CA LEU A 425 -2.56 22.37 22.31
C LEU A 425 -1.78 22.74 23.58
N PRO A 426 -1.87 22.00 24.71
CA PRO A 426 -1.13 22.37 25.93
C PRO A 426 0.38 22.38 25.77
N ARG A 427 0.92 21.61 24.81
CA ARG A 427 2.36 21.50 24.54
C ARG A 427 2.78 22.26 23.28
N TYR A 428 1.84 22.88 22.57
CA TYR A 428 2.09 23.45 21.24
C TYR A 428 3.18 24.52 21.20
N GLU A 429 3.31 25.27 22.30
CA GLU A 429 4.34 26.28 22.50
C GLU A 429 5.76 25.71 22.28
N THR A 430 6.00 24.43 22.59
CA THR A 430 7.30 23.79 22.35
C THR A 430 7.58 23.56 20.87
N LEU A 431 6.56 23.34 20.05
CA LEU A 431 6.71 23.17 18.60
C LEU A 431 7.02 24.50 17.92
N LEU A 432 6.35 25.58 18.35
CA LEU A 432 6.60 26.92 17.82
C LEU A 432 7.99 27.46 18.18
N ARG A 433 8.57 27.02 19.30
CA ARG A 433 9.94 27.40 19.70
C ARG A 433 11.03 26.41 19.25
N ALA A 434 10.65 25.34 18.54
CA ALA A 434 11.61 24.37 18.05
C ALA A 434 12.49 24.96 16.94
N ALA A 435 13.59 24.27 16.62
CA ALA A 435 14.41 24.63 15.46
C ALA A 435 13.64 24.39 14.15
N GLU A 436 13.97 25.19 13.13
CA GLU A 436 13.47 24.97 11.77
C GLU A 436 13.73 23.52 11.29
N PRO A 437 12.78 22.89 10.57
CA PRO A 437 11.57 23.47 10.00
C PRO A 437 10.28 23.20 10.81
N ILE A 438 10.37 22.75 12.07
CA ILE A 438 9.19 22.34 12.86
C ILE A 438 8.15 23.47 13.03
N PRO A 439 8.52 24.72 13.38
CA PRO A 439 7.55 25.79 13.57
C PRO A 439 6.65 26.03 12.36
N LEU A 440 7.18 25.92 11.14
CA LEU A 440 6.41 26.09 9.90
C LEU A 440 5.24 25.11 9.80
N TYR A 441 5.51 23.82 10.03
CA TYR A 441 4.50 22.77 9.89
C TYR A 441 3.51 22.78 11.05
N ALA A 442 3.96 23.18 12.24
CA ALA A 442 3.07 23.46 13.35
C ALA A 442 2.11 24.62 13.02
N LEU A 443 2.62 25.74 12.51
CA LEU A 443 1.76 26.86 12.10
C LEU A 443 0.74 26.45 11.03
N LYS A 444 1.13 25.66 10.02
CA LYS A 444 0.20 25.14 9.00
C LYS A 444 -0.92 24.27 9.61
N LEU A 445 -0.59 23.41 10.56
CA LEU A 445 -1.60 22.64 11.30
C LEU A 445 -2.56 23.56 12.07
N LEU A 446 -2.08 24.57 12.80
CA LEU A 446 -2.96 25.52 13.48
C LEU A 446 -3.84 26.32 12.51
N VAL A 447 -3.28 26.78 11.39
CA VAL A 447 -4.02 27.50 10.36
C VAL A 447 -5.19 26.63 9.87
N SER A 448 -4.91 25.41 9.39
CA SER A 448 -5.97 24.49 8.93
C SER A 448 -7.02 24.19 10.01
N MET A 449 -6.64 24.07 11.28
CA MET A 449 -7.59 23.83 12.36
C MET A 449 -8.44 25.05 12.71
N THR A 450 -7.87 26.25 12.63
CA THR A 450 -8.56 27.52 12.95
C THR A 450 -9.47 28.01 11.84
N GLU A 451 -9.16 27.71 10.57
CA GLU A 451 -10.04 28.01 9.42
C GLU A 451 -11.40 27.33 9.55
N HIS A 452 -11.45 26.17 10.19
CA HIS A 452 -12.63 25.30 10.21
C HIS A 452 -13.25 25.08 11.61
N SER A 453 -12.70 25.66 12.69
CA SER A 453 -13.24 25.50 14.05
C SER A 453 -13.16 26.77 14.90
N THR A 454 -14.33 27.35 15.18
CA THR A 454 -14.50 28.48 16.11
C THR A 454 -14.12 28.11 17.55
N HIS A 455 -14.38 26.87 17.97
CA HIS A 455 -14.02 26.37 19.30
C HIS A 455 -12.50 26.31 19.52
N ILE A 456 -11.74 25.86 18.51
CA ILE A 456 -10.28 25.84 18.56
C ILE A 456 -9.74 27.28 18.58
N CYS A 457 -10.32 28.19 17.79
CA CYS A 457 -9.99 29.61 17.83
C CYS A 457 -10.17 30.22 19.23
N SER A 458 -11.28 29.92 19.92
CA SER A 458 -11.50 30.37 21.30
C SER A 458 -10.44 29.83 22.26
N PHE A 459 -10.11 28.54 22.17
CA PHE A 459 -9.09 27.95 23.04
C PHE A 459 -7.70 28.56 22.82
N ILE A 460 -7.30 28.80 21.57
CA ILE A 460 -5.99 29.39 21.24
C ILE A 460 -5.87 30.80 21.81
N LYS A 461 -6.93 31.61 21.79
CA LYS A 461 -6.96 32.97 22.35
C LYS A 461 -6.62 33.01 23.84
N HIS A 462 -6.98 31.97 24.60
CA HIS A 462 -6.72 31.85 26.04
C HIS A 462 -5.45 31.03 26.36
N SER A 463 -4.62 30.75 25.36
CA SER A 463 -3.43 29.90 25.49
C SER A 463 -2.12 30.67 25.25
N ARG A 464 -1.00 30.11 25.69
CA ARG A 464 0.35 30.69 25.45
C ARG A 464 0.82 30.59 23.99
N ILE A 465 0.00 30.04 23.10
CA ILE A 465 0.32 29.88 21.67
C ILE A 465 0.36 31.23 20.97
N LEU A 466 -0.56 32.14 21.30
CA LEU A 466 -0.67 33.45 20.66
C LEU A 466 0.59 34.34 20.89
N PRO A 467 1.12 34.47 22.13
CA PRO A 467 2.41 35.11 22.36
C PRO A 467 3.58 34.49 21.59
N ALA A 468 3.62 33.16 21.48
CA ALA A 468 4.69 32.47 20.74
C ALA A 468 4.61 32.77 19.24
N ALA A 469 3.39 32.87 18.67
CA ALA A 469 3.19 33.28 17.28
C ALA A 469 3.65 34.73 17.04
N PHE A 470 3.35 35.66 17.96
CA PHE A 470 3.87 37.04 17.86
C PHE A 470 5.40 37.07 17.88
N GLN A 471 6.03 36.34 18.81
CA GLN A 471 7.49 36.26 18.90
C GLN A 471 8.12 35.70 17.61
N LEU A 472 7.52 34.68 17.00
CA LEU A 472 7.98 34.11 15.74
C LEU A 472 7.94 35.11 14.58
N ILE A 473 6.88 35.93 14.51
CA ILE A 473 6.77 36.97 13.48
C ILE A 473 7.82 38.06 13.72
N MET A 474 7.93 38.55 14.96
CA MET A 474 8.90 39.60 15.31
C MET A 474 10.34 39.15 15.09
N ALA A 475 10.68 37.88 15.40
CA ALA A 475 12.02 37.34 15.19
C ALA A 475 12.39 37.20 13.70
N ASN A 476 11.39 37.11 12.81
CA ASN A 476 11.56 36.98 11.37
C ASN A 476 11.08 38.22 10.60
N SER A 477 10.95 39.37 11.27
CA SER A 477 10.33 40.56 10.67
C SER A 477 11.06 41.01 9.41
N SER A 478 12.39 40.88 9.37
CA SER A 478 13.26 41.21 8.24
C SER A 478 13.11 40.29 7.02
N ASN A 479 12.40 39.17 7.16
CA ASN A 479 12.10 38.22 6.08
C ASN A 479 10.61 37.87 6.09
N VAL A 480 9.78 38.86 5.76
CA VAL A 480 8.32 38.74 5.66
C VAL A 480 7.86 37.68 4.65
N THR A 481 8.72 37.31 3.69
CA THR A 481 8.44 36.23 2.73
C THR A 481 8.65 34.81 3.28
N SER A 482 9.21 34.68 4.48
CA SER A 482 9.41 33.37 5.11
C SER A 482 8.06 32.69 5.38
N GLY A 483 7.96 31.38 5.08
CA GLY A 483 6.71 30.62 5.26
C GLY A 483 6.15 30.68 6.68
N ASN A 484 7.02 30.89 7.69
CA ASN A 484 6.64 31.07 9.09
C ASN A 484 5.85 32.35 9.30
N VAL A 485 6.35 33.49 8.79
CA VAL A 485 5.65 34.77 8.90
C VAL A 485 4.31 34.68 8.16
N GLN A 486 4.29 34.10 6.95
CA GLN A 486 3.04 33.96 6.19
C GLN A 486 2.00 33.12 6.95
N SER A 487 2.39 31.96 7.47
CA SER A 487 1.49 31.05 8.18
C SER A 487 1.05 31.62 9.54
N ALA A 488 1.95 32.31 10.24
CA ALA A 488 1.61 32.97 11.50
C ALA A 488 0.67 34.17 11.29
N VAL A 489 0.86 34.97 10.25
CA VAL A 489 -0.07 36.06 9.89
C VAL A 489 -1.43 35.49 9.50
N ALA A 490 -1.48 34.40 8.72
CA ALA A 490 -2.74 33.72 8.39
C ALA A 490 -3.47 33.22 9.64
N LEU A 491 -2.76 32.64 10.60
CA LEU A 491 -3.32 32.23 11.90
C LEU A 491 -3.95 33.43 12.62
N LEU A 492 -3.27 34.58 12.67
CA LEU A 492 -3.81 35.80 13.30
C LEU A 492 -5.08 36.29 12.58
N CYS A 493 -5.13 36.19 11.25
CA CYS A 493 -6.31 36.53 10.47
C CYS A 493 -7.51 35.66 10.87
N ASN A 494 -7.32 34.32 10.90
CA ASN A 494 -8.37 33.37 11.30
C ASN A 494 -8.90 33.66 12.71
N LEU A 495 -7.99 33.94 13.66
CA LEU A 495 -8.38 34.27 15.03
C LEU A 495 -9.19 35.58 15.09
N SER A 496 -8.83 36.56 14.25
CA SER A 496 -9.43 37.90 14.22
C SER A 496 -10.78 38.00 13.50
N GLY A 497 -11.06 37.08 12.56
CA GLY A 497 -12.29 37.08 11.73
C GLY A 497 -13.55 36.68 12.50
N HIS A 498 -13.43 35.99 13.63
CA HIS A 498 -14.58 35.58 14.45
C HIS A 498 -15.09 36.71 15.34
N THR A 499 -16.41 36.90 15.35
CA THR A 499 -17.14 38.18 15.52
C THR A 499 -17.03 38.93 16.85
N VAL A 500 -16.34 38.44 17.87
CA VAL A 500 -16.00 39.22 19.07
C VAL A 500 -14.65 38.74 19.59
N LEU A 501 -13.60 39.57 19.49
CA LEU A 501 -12.34 39.31 20.20
C LEU A 501 -12.48 39.80 21.65
N ASP A 502 -12.85 38.91 22.56
CA ASP A 502 -12.48 39.01 23.98
C ASP A 502 -10.97 38.69 24.13
N LEU A 503 -10.13 39.42 23.40
CA LEU A 503 -8.68 39.35 23.60
C LEU A 503 -8.31 40.23 24.78
N GLU A 504 -7.54 39.67 25.71
CA GLU A 504 -6.92 40.45 26.76
C GLU A 504 -6.13 41.64 26.17
N PRO A 505 -6.09 42.81 26.85
CA PRO A 505 -5.44 44.02 26.34
C PRO A 505 -3.97 43.81 25.90
N LEU A 506 -3.26 42.90 26.56
CA LEU A 506 -1.88 42.55 26.23
C LEU A 506 -1.75 41.90 24.84
N TYR A 507 -2.75 41.13 24.41
CA TYR A 507 -2.77 40.52 23.09
C TYR A 507 -3.17 41.50 21.99
N GLN A 508 -4.00 42.50 22.30
CA GLN A 508 -4.30 43.59 21.38
C GLN A 508 -3.05 44.43 21.10
N GLN A 509 -2.26 44.73 22.13
CA GLN A 509 -1.00 45.45 21.95
C GLN A 509 0.00 44.66 21.08
N GLY A 510 0.21 43.37 21.36
CA GLY A 510 1.10 42.52 20.55
C GLY A 510 0.65 42.41 19.09
N LEU A 511 -0.67 42.38 18.84
CA LEU A 511 -1.22 42.36 17.48
C LEU A 511 -0.92 43.64 16.72
N ILE A 512 -1.05 44.81 17.37
CA ILE A 512 -0.71 46.12 16.79
C ILE A 512 0.79 46.17 16.48
N GLU A 513 1.65 45.73 17.40
CA GLU A 513 3.11 45.70 17.20
C GLU A 513 3.51 44.84 15.99
N VAL A 514 2.87 43.67 15.82
CA VAL A 514 3.09 42.80 14.66
C VAL A 514 2.67 43.48 13.36
N VAL A 515 1.48 44.09 13.30
CA VAL A 515 1.02 44.77 12.08
C VAL A 515 1.92 45.96 11.75
N VAL A 516 2.27 46.79 12.73
CA VAL A 516 3.10 47.98 12.52
C VAL A 516 4.51 47.63 12.05
N SER A 517 5.10 46.55 12.56
CA SER A 517 6.46 46.12 12.17
C SER A 517 6.52 45.41 10.83
N THR A 518 5.53 44.57 10.51
CA THR A 518 5.56 43.74 9.28
C THR A 518 4.94 44.40 8.06
N PHE A 519 3.97 45.30 8.24
CA PHE A 519 3.26 45.94 7.13
C PHE A 519 4.16 46.80 6.23
N PRO A 520 5.07 47.65 6.75
CA PRO A 520 5.97 48.45 5.92
C PRO A 520 6.90 47.58 5.07
N GLU A 521 7.45 46.51 5.66
CA GLU A 521 8.32 45.58 4.94
C GLU A 521 7.57 44.78 3.87
N ALA A 522 6.35 44.32 4.16
CA ALA A 522 5.49 43.68 3.17
C ALA A 522 5.16 44.61 2.01
N ALA A 523 4.83 45.87 2.29
CA ALA A 523 4.52 46.88 1.29
C ALA A 523 5.72 47.21 0.40
N LEU A 524 6.92 47.33 0.97
CA LEU A 524 8.16 47.56 0.23
C LEU A 524 8.45 46.40 -0.74
N ILE A 525 8.35 45.15 -0.29
CA ILE A 525 8.56 43.97 -1.13
C ILE A 525 7.52 43.91 -2.25
N HIS A 526 6.28 44.31 -2.00
CA HIS A 526 5.24 44.37 -3.03
C HIS A 526 5.50 45.46 -4.09
N LEU A 527 6.05 46.60 -3.70
CA LEU A 527 6.38 47.71 -4.60
C LEU A 527 7.64 47.41 -5.45
N ASP A 528 8.58 46.61 -4.94
CA ASP A 528 9.85 46.26 -5.62
C ASP A 528 9.67 45.15 -6.71
N VAL A 529 8.52 44.48 -6.75
CA VAL A 529 8.21 43.34 -7.66
C VAL A 529 7.78 43.77 -9.06
N GLU A 530 7.59 45.08 -9.32
CA GLU A 530 7.28 45.57 -10.68
C GLU A 530 8.42 45.32 -11.71
N GLY A 531 9.58 44.80 -11.28
CA GLY A 531 10.74 44.51 -12.15
C GLY A 531 11.05 43.04 -12.51
N ASN A 532 10.54 42.02 -11.80
CA ASN A 532 10.96 40.61 -12.03
C ASN A 532 9.84 39.58 -11.82
N ALA A 533 9.53 38.81 -12.87
CA ALA A 533 8.39 37.90 -12.98
C ALA A 533 8.46 36.57 -12.17
N GLU A 534 9.39 36.42 -11.22
CA GLU A 534 9.69 35.11 -10.58
C GLU A 534 9.17 34.90 -9.14
N ARG A 535 8.37 35.80 -8.55
CA ARG A 535 7.87 35.61 -7.16
C ARG A 535 6.36 35.78 -7.02
N LYS A 536 5.60 34.77 -7.47
CA LYS A 536 4.14 34.68 -7.23
C LYS A 536 3.75 34.37 -5.76
N VAL A 537 4.70 33.98 -4.90
CA VAL A 537 4.45 33.54 -3.51
C VAL A 537 4.37 34.70 -2.52
N SER A 538 4.97 35.86 -2.82
CA SER A 538 4.94 37.05 -1.96
C SER A 538 3.58 37.74 -1.89
N HIS A 539 2.64 37.43 -2.80
CA HIS A 539 1.36 38.14 -2.92
C HIS A 539 0.30 37.81 -1.86
N HIS A 540 0.53 36.83 -0.98
CA HIS A 540 -0.48 36.37 -0.01
C HIS A 540 -0.38 37.05 1.36
N VAL A 541 0.75 37.67 1.70
CA VAL A 541 0.97 38.25 3.04
C VAL A 541 0.32 39.63 3.17
N LEU A 542 0.47 40.49 2.16
CA LEU A 542 -0.11 41.84 2.21
C LEU A 542 -1.66 41.83 2.30
N PRO A 543 -2.39 41.01 1.54
CA PRO A 543 -3.84 40.87 1.72
C PRO A 543 -4.22 40.43 3.13
N ALA A 544 -3.52 39.45 3.69
CA ALA A 544 -3.77 38.97 5.05
C ALA A 544 -3.50 40.07 6.10
N LEU A 545 -2.40 40.83 5.96
CA LEU A 545 -2.11 41.96 6.85
C LEU A 545 -3.15 43.09 6.73
N LEU A 546 -3.67 43.35 5.52
CA LEU A 546 -4.75 44.33 5.30
C LEU A 546 -6.06 43.87 5.93
N GLU A 547 -6.39 42.58 5.83
CA GLU A 547 -7.55 41.98 6.50
C GLU A 547 -7.41 42.06 8.03
N LEU A 548 -6.23 41.76 8.55
CA LEU A 548 -5.93 41.89 9.98
C LEU A 548 -6.09 43.33 10.47
N LEU A 549 -5.54 44.30 9.73
CA LEU A 549 -5.71 45.73 10.02
C LEU A 549 -7.18 46.14 9.99
N HIS A 550 -7.94 45.67 9.00
CA HIS A 550 -9.37 45.93 8.90
C HIS A 550 -10.12 45.39 10.12
N ASN A 551 -9.81 44.16 10.55
CA ASN A 551 -10.43 43.52 11.72
C ASN A 551 -10.12 44.28 13.02
N ILE A 552 -8.86 44.73 13.19
CA ILE A 552 -8.45 45.56 14.34
C ILE A 552 -9.20 46.90 14.35
N LEU A 553 -9.29 47.59 13.20
CA LEU A 553 -10.00 48.87 13.09
C LEU A 553 -11.50 48.72 13.36
N LYS A 554 -12.11 47.62 12.88
CA LYS A 554 -13.52 47.29 13.13
C LYS A 554 -13.79 47.13 14.63
N GLN A 555 -12.88 46.49 15.36
CA GLN A 555 -12.98 46.30 16.81
C GLN A 555 -12.79 47.59 17.59
N LEU A 556 -11.73 48.36 17.28
CA LEU A 556 -11.52 49.69 17.85
C LEU A 556 -12.75 50.57 17.64
N SER A 557 -13.34 50.52 16.45
CA SER A 557 -14.57 51.26 16.15
C SER A 557 -15.76 50.81 17.01
N ALA A 558 -15.90 49.52 17.32
CA ALA A 558 -16.94 49.01 18.21
C ALA A 558 -16.74 49.47 19.67
N VAL A 559 -15.51 49.37 20.19
CA VAL A 559 -15.16 49.82 21.55
C VAL A 559 -15.32 51.34 21.70
N VAL A 560 -14.90 52.11 20.69
CA VAL A 560 -15.10 53.57 20.68
C VAL A 560 -16.58 53.93 20.64
N ARG A 561 -17.40 53.22 19.85
CA ARG A 561 -18.87 53.42 19.87
C ARG A 561 -19.48 53.11 21.23
N SER A 562 -19.05 52.02 21.89
CA SER A 562 -19.57 51.66 23.21
C SER A 562 -19.10 52.60 24.33
N ALA A 563 -17.94 53.25 24.17
CA ALA A 563 -17.45 54.23 25.13
C ALA A 563 -18.05 55.64 24.94
N LEU A 564 -18.56 55.93 23.73
CA LEU A 564 -19.23 57.19 23.39
C LEU A 564 -20.75 57.16 23.60
N GLN A 565 -21.33 55.97 23.79
CA GLN A 565 -22.73 55.74 24.22
C GLN A 565 -22.79 55.65 25.74
#